data_AF-A0A7G8AE42-F1
#
_entry.id   AF-A0A7G8AE42-F1
#
_cell.length_a   1.000
_cell.length_b   1.000
_cell.length_c   1.000
_cell.angle_alpha   90.00
_cell.angle_beta   90.00
_cell.angle_gamma   90.00
#
_symmetry.space_group_name_H-M   'P 1'
#
loop_
_entity.id
_entity.type
_entity.pdbx_description
1 polymer ?
#
loop_
_entity_poly.entity_id
_entity_poly.type
_entity_poly.pdbx_seq_one_letter_code
_entity_poly.pdbx_strand_id
1 'polypeptide(L)'
;MVLITSLAIEEAAETLTEDGGRFGDTLFGGQVIEAARALLKQQTDDQGLPLPLGEFFERREDMGKGRLRLILDGDSDVCVAVISDEGEMADVEFCVPFSGGGRSPKVREALLNLCRAIREENETNPIPD
;
A
#
# COMPACT_ATOMS: atom_id res chain seq x y z
N MET A 1 -4.60 6.91 -9.37
CA MET A 1 -5.54 6.43 -8.33
C MET A 1 -6.83 6.03 -9.01
N VAL A 2 -7.00 4.74 -9.28
CA VAL A 2 -8.28 4.15 -9.64
C VAL A 2 -8.56 3.10 -8.57
N LEU A 3 -9.57 3.37 -7.75
CA LEU A 3 -10.01 2.61 -6.59
C LEU A 3 -10.97 1.49 -7.02
N ILE A 4 -10.51 0.52 -7.79
CA ILE A 4 -11.30 -0.70 -7.98
C ILE A 4 -10.95 -1.61 -6.80
N THR A 5 -11.93 -1.87 -5.94
CA THR A 5 -11.83 -2.83 -4.82
C THR A 5 -12.71 -4.04 -5.11
N SER A 6 -12.39 -5.19 -4.51
CA SER A 6 -13.24 -6.37 -4.59
C SER A 6 -14.67 -6.06 -4.14
N LEU A 7 -14.81 -5.31 -3.04
CA LEU A 7 -16.10 -4.88 -2.51
C LEU A 7 -16.89 -4.03 -3.53
N ALA A 8 -16.26 -3.03 -4.16
CA ALA A 8 -16.94 -2.19 -5.14
C ALA A 8 -17.35 -2.97 -6.39
N ILE A 9 -16.57 -3.99 -6.78
CA ILE A 9 -16.93 -4.90 -7.88
C ILE A 9 -18.16 -5.74 -7.49
N GLU A 10 -18.21 -6.28 -6.27
CA GLU A 10 -19.33 -7.08 -5.78
C GLU A 10 -20.61 -6.25 -5.65
N GLU A 11 -20.52 -5.03 -5.10
CA GLU A 11 -21.64 -4.10 -5.02
C GLU A 11 -22.16 -3.71 -6.41
N ALA A 12 -21.26 -3.46 -7.37
CA ALA A 12 -21.64 -3.19 -8.75
C ALA A 12 -22.35 -4.39 -9.39
N ALA A 13 -21.91 -5.63 -9.12
CA ALA A 13 -22.52 -6.84 -9.65
C ALA A 13 -23.96 -7.03 -9.14
N GLU A 14 -24.22 -6.71 -7.88
CA GLU A 14 -25.51 -6.85 -7.21
C GLU A 14 -26.48 -5.67 -7.46
N THR A 15 -26.00 -4.59 -8.06
CA THR A 15 -26.83 -3.40 -8.36
C THR A 15 -28.00 -3.77 -9.28
N LEU A 16 -29.22 -3.39 -8.91
CA LEU A 16 -30.42 -3.68 -9.70
C LEU A 16 -30.51 -2.78 -10.94
N THR A 17 -30.87 -3.36 -12.07
CA THR A 17 -31.21 -2.65 -13.30
C THR A 17 -32.65 -2.16 -13.27
N GLU A 18 -33.01 -1.28 -14.21
CA GLU A 18 -34.38 -0.76 -14.36
C GLU A 18 -35.41 -1.90 -14.56
N ASP A 19 -34.99 -3.01 -15.14
CA ASP A 19 -35.81 -4.21 -15.37
C ASP A 19 -35.86 -5.16 -14.16
N GLY A 20 -35.24 -4.80 -13.03
CA GLY A 20 -35.22 -5.58 -11.79
C GLY A 20 -34.26 -6.76 -11.78
N GLY A 21 -33.45 -6.94 -12.83
CA GLY A 21 -32.34 -7.90 -12.85
C GLY A 21 -31.09 -7.35 -12.15
N ARG A 22 -30.10 -8.21 -11.87
CA ARG A 22 -28.80 -7.75 -11.34
C ARG A 22 -27.90 -7.32 -12.50
N PHE A 23 -27.13 -6.26 -12.30
CA PHE A 23 -26.21 -5.74 -13.31
C PHE A 23 -25.20 -6.82 -13.76
N GLY A 24 -24.63 -7.57 -12.81
CA GLY A 24 -23.68 -8.65 -13.09
C GLY A 24 -24.25 -9.80 -13.93
N ASP A 25 -25.57 -10.00 -13.91
CA ASP A 25 -26.26 -11.05 -14.69
C ASP A 25 -26.57 -10.60 -16.13
N THR A 26 -26.41 -9.31 -16.43
CA THR A 26 -26.56 -8.80 -17.80
C THR A 26 -25.32 -9.11 -18.65
N LEU A 27 -25.49 -9.23 -19.97
CA LEU A 27 -24.36 -9.47 -20.88
C LEU A 27 -23.29 -8.38 -20.76
N PHE A 28 -23.70 -7.11 -20.73
CA PHE A 28 -22.78 -5.98 -20.62
C PHE A 28 -22.18 -5.88 -19.22
N GLY A 29 -22.99 -5.98 -18.17
CA GLY A 29 -22.51 -5.87 -16.79
C GLY A 29 -21.57 -7.00 -16.42
N GLY A 30 -21.85 -8.25 -16.83
CA GLY A 30 -20.93 -9.37 -16.66
C GLY A 30 -19.55 -9.13 -17.29
N GLN A 31 -19.51 -8.56 -18.50
CA GLN A 31 -18.23 -8.19 -19.15
C GLN A 31 -17.48 -7.11 -18.38
N VAL A 32 -18.18 -6.11 -17.85
CA VAL A 32 -17.58 -5.04 -17.03
C VAL A 32 -17.04 -5.59 -15.71
N ILE A 33 -17.77 -6.47 -15.04
CA ILE A 33 -17.34 -7.11 -13.79
C ILE A 33 -16.09 -7.97 -14.02
N GLU A 34 -16.04 -8.77 -15.08
CA GLU A 34 -14.87 -9.57 -15.41
C GLU A 34 -13.65 -8.69 -15.77
N ALA A 35 -13.85 -7.61 -16.54
CA ALA A 35 -12.78 -6.65 -16.83
C ALA A 35 -12.26 -5.97 -15.55
N ALA A 36 -13.15 -5.60 -14.62
CA ALA A 36 -12.78 -5.00 -13.35
C ALA A 36 -12.01 -5.98 -12.44
N ARG A 37 -12.41 -7.26 -12.40
CA ARG A 37 -11.66 -8.32 -11.70
C ARG A 37 -10.29 -8.55 -12.30
N ALA A 38 -10.18 -8.58 -13.63
CA ALA A 38 -8.90 -8.72 -14.32
C ALA A 38 -7.97 -7.53 -14.03
N LEU A 39 -8.51 -6.31 -14.03
CA LEU A 39 -7.76 -5.11 -13.67
C LEU A 39 -7.31 -5.15 -12.20
N LEU A 40 -8.19 -5.53 -11.27
CA LEU A 40 -7.84 -5.70 -9.86
C LEU A 40 -6.71 -6.72 -9.70
N LYS A 41 -6.80 -7.86 -10.39
CA LYS A 41 -5.76 -8.87 -10.37
C LYS A 41 -4.42 -8.33 -10.89
N GLN A 42 -4.40 -7.64 -12.03
CA GLN A 42 -3.19 -7.01 -12.55
C GLN A 42 -2.59 -6.00 -11.56
N GLN A 43 -3.43 -5.16 -10.93
CA GLN A 43 -2.97 -4.23 -9.89
C GLN A 43 -2.37 -4.95 -8.68
N THR A 44 -2.91 -6.11 -8.31
CA THR A 44 -2.43 -6.89 -7.16
C THR A 44 -1.13 -7.61 -7.49
N ASP A 45 -1.04 -8.18 -8.70
CA ASP A 45 0.15 -8.86 -9.20
C ASP A 45 1.32 -7.87 -9.39
N ASP A 46 1.05 -6.62 -9.79
CA ASP A 46 2.06 -5.55 -9.93
C ASP A 46 2.55 -4.98 -8.58
N GLN A 47 1.83 -5.19 -7.47
CA GLN A 47 2.18 -4.64 -6.16
C GLN A 47 3.23 -5.44 -5.37
N GLY A 48 3.77 -6.52 -5.96
CA GLY A 48 4.80 -7.36 -5.35
C GLY A 48 4.32 -8.11 -4.11
N LEU A 49 5.26 -8.73 -3.38
CA LEU A 49 4.94 -9.38 -2.11
C LEU A 49 4.40 -8.34 -1.09
N PRO A 50 3.38 -8.71 -0.29
CA PRO A 50 2.86 -7.82 0.74
C PRO A 50 3.97 -7.41 1.71
N LEU A 51 3.94 -6.15 2.14
CA LEU A 51 4.87 -5.66 3.15
C LEU A 51 4.48 -6.27 4.51
N PRO A 52 5.40 -6.97 5.20
CA PRO A 52 5.17 -7.54 6.51
C PRO A 52 4.99 -6.45 7.57
N LEU A 53 4.08 -6.71 8.50
CA LEU A 53 3.88 -5.89 9.69
C LEU A 53 4.96 -6.21 10.72
N GLY A 54 5.37 -5.21 11.49
CA GLY A 54 6.36 -5.34 12.56
C GLY A 54 7.82 -5.39 12.09
N GLU A 55 8.08 -5.39 10.79
CA GLU A 55 9.44 -5.34 10.24
C GLU A 55 9.91 -3.90 10.04
N PHE A 56 11.20 -3.65 10.34
CA PHE A 56 11.85 -2.39 10.05
C PHE A 56 12.43 -2.35 8.64
N PHE A 57 12.15 -1.27 7.93
CA PHE A 57 12.74 -0.92 6.65
C PHE A 57 13.71 0.23 6.89
N GLU A 58 15.01 -0.06 6.91
CA GLU A 58 16.04 0.93 7.23
C GLU A 58 16.93 1.22 6.04
N ARG A 59 17.33 2.48 5.86
CA ARG A 59 18.28 2.89 4.82
C ARG A 59 19.22 3.97 5.35
N ARG A 60 20.54 3.73 5.33
CA ARG A 60 21.54 4.77 5.60
C ARG A 60 21.45 5.87 4.54
N GLU A 61 21.67 7.12 4.95
CA GLU A 61 21.84 8.22 4.00
C GLU A 61 23.18 8.10 3.23
N ASP A 62 23.33 8.89 2.17
CA ASP A 62 24.50 8.86 1.27
C ASP A 62 25.59 9.89 1.62
N MET A 63 25.29 10.86 2.50
CA MET A 63 26.14 12.03 2.73
C MET A 63 26.53 12.27 4.20
N GLY A 64 25.75 11.74 5.16
CA GLY A 64 25.92 12.02 6.59
C GLY A 64 26.03 10.78 7.48
N LYS A 65 25.51 10.90 8.70
CA LYS A 65 25.64 9.93 9.80
C LYS A 65 24.28 9.58 10.39
N GLY A 66 23.36 9.22 9.51
CA GLY A 66 22.02 8.87 9.89
C GLY A 66 21.39 7.82 8.99
N ARG A 67 20.18 7.45 9.37
CA ARG A 67 19.35 6.52 8.61
C ARG A 67 17.89 6.91 8.69
N LEU A 68 17.17 6.56 7.63
CA LEU A 68 15.72 6.53 7.61
C LEU A 68 15.26 5.16 8.09
N ARG A 69 14.24 5.10 8.93
CA ARG A 69 13.58 3.87 9.38
C ARG A 69 12.07 4.00 9.17
N LEU A 70 11.47 2.98 8.57
CA LEU A 70 10.01 2.84 8.48
C LEU A 70 9.57 1.51 9.10
N ILE A 71 8.35 1.48 9.61
CA ILE A 71 7.67 0.27 10.08
C ILE A 71 6.18 0.38 9.72
N LEU A 72 5.59 -0.77 9.36
CA LEU A 72 4.15 -0.95 9.38
C LEU A 72 3.80 -1.59 10.73
N ASP A 73 3.16 -0.88 11.64
CA ASP A 73 2.77 -1.42 12.96
C ASP A 73 1.62 -2.43 12.84
N GLY A 74 1.24 -3.08 13.93
CA GLY A 74 0.30 -4.22 13.97
C GLY A 74 -1.10 -3.94 13.38
N ASP A 75 -1.53 -2.68 13.32
CA ASP A 75 -2.77 -2.24 12.68
C ASP A 75 -2.54 -1.54 11.32
N SER A 76 -1.35 -1.70 10.75
CA SER A 76 -0.89 -1.11 9.50
C SER A 76 -0.73 0.41 9.51
N ASP A 77 -0.64 1.04 10.69
CA ASP A 77 -0.10 2.38 10.84
C ASP A 77 1.35 2.43 10.37
N VAL A 78 1.75 3.56 9.77
CA VAL A 78 3.10 3.71 9.23
C VAL A 78 3.84 4.75 10.05
N CYS A 79 4.90 4.32 10.71
CA CYS A 79 5.81 5.22 11.42
C CYS A 79 7.07 5.44 10.59
N VAL A 80 7.52 6.69 10.54
CA VAL A 80 8.74 7.10 9.84
C VAL A 80 9.63 7.81 10.84
N ALA A 81 10.86 7.34 10.99
CA ALA A 81 11.86 7.91 11.88
C ALA A 81 13.14 8.26 11.11
N VAL A 82 13.73 9.39 11.48
CA VAL A 82 15.11 9.74 11.12
C VAL A 82 15.95 9.56 12.38
N ILE A 83 17.02 8.77 12.27
CA ILE A 83 17.83 8.37 13.42
C ILE A 83 19.30 8.66 13.13
N SER A 84 19.98 9.37 14.02
CA SER A 84 21.43 9.57 13.94
C SER A 84 22.20 8.31 14.37
N ASP A 85 23.49 8.24 14.03
CA ASP A 85 24.38 7.17 14.50
C ASP A 85 24.58 7.22 16.03
N GLU A 86 24.42 8.40 16.65
CA GLU A 86 24.42 8.59 18.11
C GLU A 86 23.09 8.15 18.77
N GLY A 87 22.07 7.81 17.97
CA GLY A 87 20.77 7.32 18.45
C GLY A 87 19.72 8.40 18.72
N GLU A 88 20.01 9.67 18.37
CA GLU A 88 19.00 10.72 18.41
C GLU A 88 17.92 10.43 17.35
N MET A 89 16.66 10.59 17.71
CA MET A 89 15.53 10.20 16.86
C MET A 89 14.46 11.29 16.83
N ALA A 90 13.94 11.53 15.63
CA ALA A 90 12.68 12.23 15.42
C ALA A 90 11.79 11.37 14.51
N ASP A 91 10.51 11.25 14.87
CA ASP A 91 9.57 10.40 14.15
C ASP A 91 8.20 11.06 13.94
N VAL A 92 7.47 10.51 12.97
CA VAL A 92 6.08 10.82 12.69
C VAL A 92 5.30 9.54 12.46
N GLU A 93 4.05 9.53 12.89
CA GLU A 93 3.12 8.42 12.73
C GLU A 93 1.96 8.83 11.83
N PHE A 94 1.68 8.00 10.82
CA PHE A 94 0.53 8.13 9.95
C PHE A 94 -0.55 7.14 10.40
N CYS A 95 -1.36 7.56 11.36
CA CYS A 95 -2.45 6.77 11.91
C CYS A 95 -3.81 7.09 11.28
N VAL A 96 -4.61 6.05 10.98
CA VAL A 96 -6.08 6.17 10.87
C VAL A 96 -6.75 4.97 11.54
N PRO A 97 -7.66 5.22 12.50
CA PRO A 97 -8.37 4.14 13.17
C PRO A 97 -8.96 3.14 12.16
N PHE A 98 -8.68 1.85 12.40
CA PHE A 98 -9.22 0.72 11.65
C PHE A 98 -8.78 0.57 10.19
N SER A 99 -7.86 1.41 9.68
CA SER A 99 -7.42 1.33 8.27
C SER A 99 -5.93 1.55 8.01
N GLY A 100 -5.19 2.13 8.96
CA GLY A 100 -3.75 2.32 8.87
C GLY A 100 -3.31 3.46 7.95
N GLY A 101 -2.18 4.11 8.22
CA GLY A 101 -1.40 4.87 7.21
C GLY A 101 -1.91 6.27 6.84
N GLY A 102 -2.57 6.98 7.75
CA GLY A 102 -2.94 8.39 7.59
C GLY A 102 -4.16 8.65 6.68
N ARG A 103 -4.79 9.83 6.80
CA ARG A 103 -6.07 10.16 6.10
C ARG A 103 -5.99 10.17 4.57
N SER A 104 -4.79 10.11 3.99
CA SER A 104 -4.56 10.27 2.55
C SER A 104 -4.11 8.96 1.91
N PRO A 105 -4.96 8.32 1.08
CA PRO A 105 -4.59 7.10 0.35
C PRO A 105 -3.34 7.26 -0.50
N LYS A 106 -3.13 8.46 -1.08
CA LYS A 106 -1.94 8.76 -1.89
C LYS A 106 -0.65 8.79 -1.05
N VAL A 107 -0.74 9.32 0.17
CA VAL A 107 0.41 9.34 1.09
C VAL A 107 0.73 7.93 1.56
N ARG A 108 -0.30 7.13 1.91
CA ARG A 108 -0.14 5.72 2.26
C ARG A 108 0.58 4.95 1.15
N GLU A 109 0.10 5.06 -0.09
CA GLU A 109 0.72 4.39 -1.25
C GLU A 109 2.19 4.79 -1.42
N ALA A 110 2.51 6.09 -1.31
CA ALA A 110 3.89 6.56 -1.39
C ALA A 110 4.79 5.97 -0.30
N LEU A 111 4.30 5.87 0.93
CA LEU A 111 5.05 5.28 2.05
C LEU A 111 5.29 3.77 1.85
N LEU A 112 4.29 3.03 1.38
CA LEU A 112 4.44 1.61 1.06
C LEU A 112 5.44 1.40 -0.08
N ASN A 113 5.39 2.24 -1.11
CA ASN A 113 6.36 2.19 -2.20
C ASN A 113 7.78 2.51 -1.72
N LEU A 114 7.93 3.41 -0.77
CA LEU A 114 9.23 3.69 -0.14
C LEU A 114 9.76 2.47 0.64
N CYS A 115 8.92 1.79 1.42
CA CYS A 115 9.33 0.55 2.11
C CYS A 115 9.81 -0.53 1.11
N ARG A 116 9.08 -0.71 -0.01
CA ARG A 116 9.48 -1.64 -1.08
C ARG A 116 10.83 -1.25 -1.69
N ALA A 117 10.99 0.02 -2.04
CA ALA A 117 12.23 0.53 -2.63
C ALA A 117 13.43 0.37 -1.69
N ILE A 118 13.25 0.63 -0.38
CA ILE A 118 14.31 0.43 0.61
C ILE A 118 14.73 -1.04 0.68
N ARG A 119 13.77 -1.97 0.74
CA ARG A 119 14.07 -3.41 0.75
C ARG A 119 14.85 -3.82 -0.50
N GLU A 120 14.35 -3.45 -1.68
CA GLU A 120 14.96 -3.80 -2.96
C GLU A 120 16.37 -3.20 -3.11
N GLU A 121 16.54 -1.92 -2.77
CA GLU A 121 17.84 -1.24 -2.85
C GLU A 121 18.83 -1.79 -1.83
N ASN A 122 18.40 -2.19 -0.63
CA ASN A 122 19.31 -2.83 0.32
C ASN A 122 19.77 -4.21 -0.16
N GLU A 123 18.93 -4.95 -0.87
CA GLU A 123 19.27 -6.26 -1.44
C GLU A 123 20.21 -6.14 -2.65
N THR A 124 20.00 -5.12 -3.51
CA THR A 124 20.68 -4.99 -4.80
C THR A 124 21.83 -3.98 -4.80
N ASN A 125 21.79 -2.98 -3.92
CA ASN A 125 22.71 -1.84 -3.83
C ASN A 125 22.94 -1.40 -2.36
N PRO A 126 23.49 -2.29 -1.51
CA PRO A 126 23.67 -2.00 -0.09
C PRO A 126 24.66 -0.84 0.12
N ILE A 127 24.33 0.08 1.03
CA ILE A 127 25.33 1.01 1.60
C ILE A 127 25.99 0.30 2.79
N PRO A 128 27.33 0.19 2.81
CA PRO A 128 28.05 -0.39 3.95
C PRO A 128 27.78 0.37 5.25
N ASP A 129 27.82 -0.36 6.36
CA ASP A 129 27.82 0.20 7.72
C ASP A 129 29.09 1.00 8.03
#